data_AF-M2SLU6-F1
#
_entry.id   AF-M2SLU6-F1
#
_cell.length_a   1.000
_cell.length_b   1.000
_cell.length_c   1.000
_cell.angle_alpha   90.00
_cell.angle_beta   90.00
_cell.angle_gamma   90.00
#
_symmetry.space_group_name_H-M   'P 1'
#
loop_
_entity.id
_entity.type
_entity.pdbx_description
1 polymer ?
#
loop_
_entity_poly.entity_id
_entity_poly.type
_entity_poly.pdbx_seq_one_letter_code
_entity_poly.pdbx_strand_id
1 'polypeptide(L)' 'INNALYKYLRIFVTAYLDNILVYSSGIREEYIKYIKKVLRKLKEYKLYL' A
#
# COMPACT_ATOMS: atom_id res chain seq x y z
N ILE A 1 -4.84 -13.24 6.32
CA ILE A 1 -4.20 -11.94 5.99
C ILE A 1 -3.42 -12.13 4.70
N ASN A 2 -3.65 -11.29 3.70
CA ASN A 2 -2.96 -11.37 2.42
C ASN A 2 -1.52 -10.83 2.55
N ASN A 3 -0.53 -11.59 2.09
CA ASN A 3 0.88 -11.24 2.26
C ASN A 3 1.38 -10.17 1.28
N ALA A 4 0.54 -9.71 0.34
CA ALA A 4 0.92 -8.79 -0.72
C ALA A 4 1.56 -7.47 -0.23
N LEU A 5 1.10 -6.94 0.91
CA LEU A 5 1.56 -5.67 1.48
C LEU A 5 2.31 -5.84 2.81
N TYR A 6 2.60 -7.07 3.24
CA TYR A 6 3.21 -7.33 4.55
C TYR A 6 4.52 -6.55 4.76
N LYS A 7 5.33 -6.43 3.69
CA LYS A 7 6.59 -5.67 3.71
C LYS A 7 6.43 -4.15 3.90
N TYR A 8 5.22 -3.63 3.77
CA TYR A 8 4.93 -2.19 3.87
C TYR A 8 4.12 -1.84 5.13
N LEU A 9 3.61 -2.85 5.83
CA LEU A 9 2.86 -2.67 7.08
C LEU A 9 3.71 -1.94 8.11
N ARG A 10 3.11 -0.96 8.79
CA ARG A 10 3.74 -0.10 9.81
C ARG A 10 4.90 0.77 9.32
N ILE A 11 5.23 0.72 8.02
CA ILE A 11 6.21 1.63 7.41
C ILE A 11 5.46 2.81 6.79
N PHE A 12 4.60 2.52 5.82
CA PHE A 12 3.78 3.52 5.12
C PHE A 12 2.38 3.00 4.75
N VAL A 13 2.04 1.79 5.23
CA VAL A 13 0.74 1.14 5.00
C VAL A 13 0.18 0.63 6.32
N THR A 14 -1.12 0.83 6.52
CA THR A 14 -1.96 0.11 7.48
C THR A 14 -3.12 -0.53 6.73
N ALA A 15 -3.50 -1.75 7.10
CA ALA A 15 -4.63 -2.44 6.49
C ALA A 15 -5.66 -2.81 7.57
N TYR A 16 -6.94 -2.59 7.27
CA TYR A 16 -8.05 -2.96 8.14
C TYR A 16 -9.19 -3.53 7.29
N LEU A 17 -9.50 -4.82 7.49
CA LEU A 17 -10.42 -5.59 6.65
C LEU A 17 -10.03 -5.42 5.15
N ASP A 18 -10.89 -4.77 4.36
CA ASP A 18 -10.69 -4.53 2.93
C ASP A 18 -10.03 -3.18 2.63
N ASN A 19 -9.81 -2.35 3.65
CA ASN A 19 -9.32 -0.99 3.50
C ASN A 19 -7.80 -0.95 3.68
N ILE A 20 -7.13 -0.23 2.79
CA ILE A 20 -5.69 0.04 2.84
C ILE A 20 -5.51 1.54 3.04
N LEU A 21 -4.96 1.93 4.18
CA LEU A 21 -4.49 3.28 4.44
C LEU A 21 -3.03 3.38 4.03
N VAL A 22 -2.74 4.30 3.11
CA VAL A 22 -1.38 4.70 2.75
C VAL A 22 -1.11 6.06 3.37
N TYR A 23 0.02 6.22 4.05
CA TYR A 23 0.40 7.49 4.68
C TYR A 23 1.83 7.88 4.30
N SER A 24 2.13 9.17 4.39
CA SER A 24 3.48 9.73 4.22
C SER A 24 3.75 10.80 5.27
N SER A 25 5.00 11.19 5.44
CA SER A 25 5.41 12.20 6.44
C SER A 25 5.19 13.64 5.95
N GLY A 26 4.34 13.86 4.96
CA GLY A 26 3.98 15.19 4.44
C GLY A 26 4.56 15.57 3.07
N ILE A 27 5.45 14.74 2.50
CA ILE A 27 5.98 14.97 1.15
C ILE A 27 5.06 14.32 0.12
N ARG A 28 4.53 15.10 -0.83
CA ARG A 28 3.57 14.64 -1.84
C ARG A 28 4.20 13.62 -2.80
N GLU A 29 5.44 13.86 -3.20
CA GLU A 29 6.21 13.01 -4.11
C GLU A 29 6.45 11.62 -3.49
N GLU A 30 6.72 11.59 -2.19
CA GLU A 30 6.86 10.36 -1.42
C GLU A 30 5.53 9.59 -1.39
N TYR A 31 4.42 10.27 -1.12
CA TYR A 31 3.09 9.66 -1.14
C TYR A 31 2.78 9.04 -2.52
N ILE A 32 3.06 9.75 -3.61
CA ILE A 32 2.88 9.23 -4.98
C ILE A 32 3.72 7.97 -5.19
N LYS A 33 4.96 7.94 -4.70
CA LYS A 33 5.84 6.76 -4.78
C LYS A 33 5.25 5.57 -4.00
N TYR A 34 4.69 5.81 -2.82
CA TYR A 34 4.04 4.78 -2.01
C TYR A 34 2.78 4.22 -2.67
N ILE A 35 1.92 5.09 -3.19
CA ILE A 35 0.73 4.67 -3.94
C ILE A 35 1.10 3.81 -5.13
N LYS A 36 2.08 4.22 -5.94
CA LYS A 36 2.56 3.42 -7.08
C LYS A 36 3.06 2.03 -6.66
N LYS A 37 3.76 1.92 -5.53
CA LYS A 37 4.22 0.62 -4.99
C LYS A 37 3.06 -0.27 -4.57
N VAL A 38 2.08 0.29 -3.85
CA VAL A 38 0.90 -0.47 -3.38
C VAL A 38 0.09 -0.97 -4.56
N LEU A 39 -0.27 -0.08 -5.51
CA LEU A 39 -1.06 -0.46 -6.69
C LEU A 39 -0.38 -1.54 -7.53
N ARG A 40 0.95 -1.44 -7.72
CA ARG A 40 1.71 -2.48 -8.43
C ARG A 40 1.60 -3.83 -7.71
N LYS A 41 1.71 -3.86 -6.38
CA LYS A 41 1.58 -5.10 -5.60
C LYS A 41 0.16 -5.66 -5.64
N LEU A 42 -0.86 -4.81 -5.56
CA LEU A 42 -2.25 -5.26 -5.69
C LEU A 42 -2.49 -5.91 -7.07
N LYS A 43 -1.94 -5.33 -8.14
CA LYS A 43 -2.00 -5.90 -9.49
C LYS A 43 -1.28 -7.26 -9.60
N GLU A 44 -0.05 -7.37 -9.08
CA GLU A 44 0.73 -8.62 -9.10
C GLU A 44 -0.01 -9.78 -8.41
N TYR A 45 -0.75 -9.49 -7.35
CA TYR A 45 -1.50 -10.48 -6.58
C TYR A 45 -2.98 -10.63 -7.01
N LYS A 46 -3.41 -9.94 -8.09
CA LYS A 46 -4.80 -9.92 -8.60
C LYS A 46 -5.83 -9.53 -7.52
N LEU A 47 -5.50 -8.52 -6.70
CA LEU A 47 -6.32 -8.03 -5.59
C LEU A 47 -7.14 -6.79 -5.93
N TYR A 48 -7.14 -6.42 -7.21
CA TYR A 48 -7.85 -5.28 -7.77
C TYR A 48 -8.21 -5.68 -9.21
N LEU A 49 -9.45 -5.37 -9.61
CA LEU A 49 -10.03 -5.65 -10.94
C LEU A 49 -9.55 -4.63 -11.97
#